data_AF-A0A167M7J7-F1
#
_entry.id   AF-A0A167M7J7-F1
#
_cell.length_a   1.000
_cell.length_b   1.000
_cell.length_c   1.000
_cell.angle_alpha   90.00
_cell.angle_beta   90.00
_cell.angle_gamma   90.00
#
_symmetry.space_group_name_H-M   'P 1'
#
loop_
_entity.id
_entity.type
_entity.pdbx_description
1 polymer ?
#
loop_
_entity_poly.entity_id
_entity_poly.type
_entity_poly.pdbx_seq_one_letter_code
_entity_poly.pdbx_strand_id
1 'polypeptide(L)'
;MDPHDLSIISRSLANHEILADDVLTNLDWRTVLESPDPFCVFSASQLFRQIIEHDSNSNTRRSALKIWIDTAVSQVYVDNLGSYLELFHSLLKRTRKLKDGIEESNISSDPGYILLSVLATNPKTNEWIQSSLEIQHQEKIVPLLVCLIDIVKLAGLFEYKNSLVYSQQGRDYCQAIIHSIKAHLKQVYPYWRSQSIAVVRKSMELVRRILEREGDTQMVVATLNDILSYSDFLNRRGFSYDHLLTMQQTDRTEFFYEPFVRTKSVLAVDRECLKQIISITFVSISRLLDSTQTPKKEEMDTTYEALVEIFNRLQGYHERLPDNGILELLFDIYGNNDEDAIYQQICILDVYTAIELQVKHEAGSTKNIMTREQLKVVCLLKEILSLLDISPHNLFLYFLYKTGMDHGILVDLLISNETDFLSFFVRYLKYIAHQPDEFVKACINLLNDEHEEEEEDESEYEDDDPENGLEMISSIFHNLISVLTSEGFPYNPTALIHRILYVTNYIDNILNASTSTNK
;
A
#
# COMPACT_ATOMS: atom_id res chain seq x y z
N MET A 1 -6.96 14.34 -41.37
CA MET A 1 -8.40 14.25 -41.07
C MET A 1 -8.74 15.31 -40.04
N ASP A 2 -9.87 15.98 -40.21
CA ASP A 2 -10.38 16.97 -39.25
C ASP A 2 -11.02 16.22 -38.05
N PRO A 3 -10.91 16.70 -36.80
CA PRO A 3 -11.71 16.23 -35.67
C PRO A 3 -13.20 16.01 -35.99
N HIS A 4 -13.78 16.83 -36.87
CA HIS A 4 -15.15 16.69 -37.33
C HIS A 4 -15.40 15.35 -38.04
N ASP A 5 -14.47 14.91 -38.90
CA ASP A 5 -14.56 13.63 -39.62
C ASP A 5 -14.56 12.45 -38.64
N LEU A 6 -13.69 12.50 -37.62
CA LEU A 6 -13.62 11.49 -36.56
C LEU A 6 -14.91 11.47 -35.72
N SER A 7 -15.52 12.62 -35.47
CA SER A 7 -16.80 12.72 -34.77
C SER A 7 -17.95 12.11 -35.56
N ILE A 8 -17.94 12.25 -36.89
CA ILE A 8 -18.93 11.65 -37.79
C ILE A 8 -18.76 10.12 -37.76
N ILE A 9 -17.52 9.64 -37.91
CA ILE A 9 -17.20 8.21 -37.84
C ILE A 9 -17.63 7.63 -36.48
N SER A 10 -17.38 8.33 -35.37
CA SER A 10 -17.80 7.91 -34.03
C SER A 10 -19.33 7.79 -33.91
N ARG A 11 -20.09 8.75 -34.44
CA ARG A 11 -21.57 8.67 -34.44
C ARG A 11 -22.08 7.54 -35.32
N SER A 12 -21.52 7.38 -36.52
CA SER A 12 -21.90 6.29 -37.42
C SER A 12 -21.56 4.92 -36.83
N LEU A 13 -20.45 4.80 -36.10
CA LEU A 13 -20.11 3.58 -35.38
C LEU A 13 -21.11 3.30 -34.25
N ALA A 14 -21.45 4.32 -33.45
CA ALA A 14 -22.44 4.19 -32.36
C ALA A 14 -23.84 3.83 -32.87
N ASN A 15 -24.20 4.28 -34.08
CA ASN A 15 -25.45 3.94 -34.75
C ASN A 15 -25.42 2.60 -35.51
N HIS A 16 -24.30 1.85 -35.46
CA HIS A 16 -24.06 0.63 -36.23
C HIS A 16 -24.16 0.83 -37.77
N GLU A 17 -23.92 2.04 -38.26
CA GLU A 17 -23.92 2.37 -39.69
C GLU A 17 -22.62 1.92 -40.40
N ILE A 18 -21.53 1.76 -39.63
CA ILE A 18 -20.23 1.28 -40.11
C ILE A 18 -19.68 0.21 -39.17
N LEU A 19 -18.95 -0.76 -39.70
CA LEU A 19 -18.31 -1.80 -38.89
C LEU A 19 -17.01 -1.28 -38.27
N ALA A 20 -16.77 -1.64 -37.01
CA ALA A 20 -15.54 -1.27 -36.30
C ALA A 20 -14.27 -1.75 -37.01
N ASP A 21 -14.32 -2.93 -37.64
CA ASP A 21 -13.20 -3.49 -38.40
C ASP A 21 -12.89 -2.67 -39.67
N ASP A 22 -13.91 -2.07 -40.29
CA ASP A 22 -13.72 -1.20 -41.46
C ASP A 22 -13.07 0.12 -41.06
N VAL A 23 -13.44 0.68 -39.91
CA VAL A 23 -12.80 1.89 -39.38
C VAL A 23 -11.33 1.60 -39.03
N LEU A 24 -11.05 0.46 -38.39
CA LEU A 24 -9.68 0.12 -37.99
C LEU A 24 -8.74 -0.14 -39.16
N THR A 25 -9.25 -0.69 -40.26
CA THR A 25 -8.45 -1.03 -41.44
C THR A 25 -8.26 0.15 -42.38
N ASN A 26 -9.26 1.01 -42.52
CA ASN A 26 -9.26 2.08 -43.52
C ASN A 26 -8.81 3.43 -42.95
N LEU A 27 -8.86 3.61 -41.63
CA LEU A 27 -8.33 4.81 -41.01
C LEU A 27 -6.80 4.72 -40.96
N ASP A 28 -6.13 5.70 -41.55
CA ASP A 28 -4.68 5.87 -41.38
C ASP A 28 -4.40 6.42 -39.98
N TRP A 29 -4.43 5.50 -39.00
CA TRP A 29 -4.17 5.81 -37.59
C TRP A 29 -2.85 6.51 -37.40
N ARG A 30 -1.84 6.19 -38.23
CA ARG A 30 -0.54 6.86 -38.14
C ARG A 30 -0.67 8.35 -38.46
N THR A 31 -1.30 8.69 -39.58
CA THR A 31 -1.52 10.11 -39.95
C THR A 31 -2.43 10.85 -38.95
N VAL A 32 -3.43 10.16 -38.38
CA VAL A 32 -4.33 10.75 -37.38
C VAL A 32 -3.61 11.01 -36.05
N LEU A 33 -2.75 10.09 -35.62
CA LEU A 33 -1.98 10.19 -34.37
C LEU A 33 -0.78 11.13 -34.47
N GLU A 34 -0.21 11.27 -35.68
CA GLU A 34 0.83 12.25 -36.02
C GLU A 34 0.26 13.67 -36.20
N SER A 35 -1.06 13.84 -36.05
CA SER A 35 -1.69 15.16 -36.16
C SER A 35 -1.15 16.12 -35.09
N PRO A 36 -0.73 17.34 -35.48
CA PRO A 36 -0.36 18.38 -34.52
C PRO A 36 -1.57 18.96 -33.77
N ASP A 37 -2.79 18.62 -34.19
CA ASP A 37 -4.02 19.06 -33.52
C ASP A 37 -4.37 18.09 -32.37
N PRO A 38 -4.29 18.53 -31.10
CA PRO A 38 -4.61 17.68 -29.95
C PRO A 38 -6.07 17.24 -29.92
N PHE A 39 -7.01 17.99 -30.52
CA PHE A 39 -8.41 17.59 -30.61
C PHE A 39 -8.61 16.42 -31.59
N CYS A 40 -7.79 16.34 -32.63
CA CYS A 40 -7.80 15.24 -33.59
C CYS A 40 -7.33 13.95 -32.89
N VAL A 41 -6.24 14.02 -32.12
CA VAL A 41 -5.72 12.88 -31.35
C VAL A 41 -6.71 12.47 -30.24
N PHE A 42 -7.28 13.42 -29.51
CA PHE A 42 -8.30 13.13 -28.51
C PHE A 42 -9.53 12.43 -29.12
N SER A 43 -10.07 12.97 -30.21
CA SER A 43 -11.23 12.39 -30.91
C SER A 43 -10.91 10.99 -31.45
N ALA A 44 -9.69 10.78 -31.93
CA ALA A 44 -9.22 9.47 -32.36
C ALA A 44 -9.13 8.49 -31.18
N SER A 45 -8.62 8.91 -30.02
CA SER A 45 -8.58 8.10 -28.80
C SER A 45 -9.98 7.72 -28.31
N GLN A 46 -10.95 8.63 -28.38
CA GLN A 46 -12.35 8.35 -28.01
C GLN A 46 -13.01 7.37 -29.00
N LEU A 47 -12.83 7.58 -30.30
CA LEU A 47 -13.31 6.66 -31.33
C LEU A 47 -12.69 5.27 -31.15
N PHE A 48 -11.39 5.21 -30.91
CA PHE A 48 -10.67 3.96 -30.68
C PHE A 48 -11.15 3.24 -29.42
N ARG A 49 -11.41 3.99 -28.35
CA ARG A 49 -12.02 3.46 -27.12
C ARG A 49 -13.38 2.82 -27.39
N GLN A 50 -14.25 3.50 -28.14
CA GLN A 50 -15.57 2.96 -28.54
C GLN A 50 -15.42 1.67 -29.35
N ILE A 51 -14.47 1.63 -30.29
CA ILE A 51 -14.22 0.45 -31.11
C ILE A 51 -13.78 -0.75 -30.24
N ILE A 52 -12.92 -0.51 -29.26
CA ILE A 52 -12.39 -1.55 -28.37
C ILE A 52 -13.41 -2.04 -27.34
N GLU A 53 -14.27 -1.15 -26.84
CA GLU A 53 -15.28 -1.48 -25.84
C GLU A 53 -16.41 -2.35 -26.41
N HIS A 54 -16.69 -2.28 -27.72
CA HIS A 54 -17.89 -2.89 -28.31
C HIS A 54 -17.81 -4.36 -28.79
N ASP A 55 -16.65 -4.95 -29.13
CA ASP A 55 -16.57 -6.37 -29.54
C ASP A 55 -15.12 -6.92 -29.49
N SER A 56 -14.91 -8.20 -29.15
CA SER A 56 -13.64 -8.72 -28.60
C SER A 56 -12.84 -9.69 -29.48
N ASN A 57 -13.26 -10.03 -30.70
CA ASN A 57 -12.72 -11.25 -31.36
C ASN A 57 -12.12 -11.16 -32.78
N SER A 58 -11.95 -9.99 -33.40
CA SER A 58 -11.29 -9.93 -34.73
C SER A 58 -9.76 -9.82 -34.64
N ASN A 59 -9.03 -10.64 -35.40
CA ASN A 59 -7.56 -10.53 -35.54
C ASN A 59 -7.13 -9.14 -36.05
N THR A 60 -7.97 -8.54 -36.90
CA THR A 60 -7.81 -7.20 -37.45
C THR A 60 -7.71 -6.14 -36.35
N ARG A 61 -8.55 -6.22 -35.30
CA ARG A 61 -8.48 -5.35 -34.12
C ARG A 61 -7.16 -5.47 -33.38
N ARG A 62 -6.65 -6.69 -33.18
CA ARG A 62 -5.38 -6.92 -32.49
C ARG A 62 -4.22 -6.28 -33.26
N SER A 63 -4.20 -6.44 -34.57
CA SER A 63 -3.18 -5.83 -35.43
C SER A 63 -3.25 -4.29 -35.40
N ALA A 64 -4.45 -3.72 -35.50
CA ALA A 64 -4.64 -2.27 -35.43
C ALA A 64 -4.23 -1.70 -34.06
N LEU A 65 -4.62 -2.37 -32.97
CA LEU A 65 -4.24 -2.00 -31.61
C LEU A 65 -2.73 -2.07 -31.41
N LYS A 66 -2.08 -3.13 -31.90
CA LYS A 66 -0.62 -3.24 -31.86
C LYS A 66 0.07 -2.09 -32.59
N ILE A 67 -0.37 -1.75 -33.79
CA ILE A 67 0.18 -0.64 -34.58
C ILE A 67 -0.03 0.69 -33.85
N TRP A 68 -1.21 0.91 -33.29
CA TRP A 68 -1.56 2.13 -32.57
C TRP A 68 -0.67 2.33 -31.33
N ILE A 69 -0.53 1.29 -30.48
CA ILE A 69 0.33 1.35 -29.29
C ILE A 69 1.80 1.50 -29.69
N ASP A 70 2.25 0.75 -30.69
CA ASP A 70 3.64 0.83 -31.16
C ASP A 70 3.97 2.22 -31.68
N THR A 71 3.02 2.88 -32.35
CA THR A 71 3.14 4.28 -32.78
C THR A 71 3.24 5.21 -31.57
N ALA A 72 2.35 5.03 -30.57
CA ALA A 72 2.33 5.83 -29.35
C ALA A 72 3.65 5.74 -28.55
N VAL A 73 4.23 4.55 -28.44
CA VAL A 73 5.50 4.32 -27.71
C VAL A 73 6.71 4.77 -28.53
N SER A 74 6.66 4.56 -29.85
CA SER A 74 7.79 4.89 -30.74
C SER A 74 7.95 6.38 -31.00
N GLN A 75 6.86 7.13 -30.84
CA GLN A 75 6.80 8.57 -31.05
C GLN A 75 6.67 9.27 -29.70
N VAL A 76 7.83 9.58 -29.10
CA VAL A 76 7.94 10.37 -27.86
C VAL A 76 7.55 11.83 -28.16
N TYR A 77 6.27 12.09 -28.43
CA TYR A 77 5.75 13.45 -28.56
C TYR A 77 5.08 13.87 -27.26
N VAL A 78 5.76 14.78 -26.56
CA VAL A 78 5.34 15.34 -25.27
C VAL A 78 3.95 15.97 -25.36
N ASP A 79 3.53 16.49 -26.52
CA ASP A 79 2.31 17.30 -26.65
C ASP A 79 1.01 16.51 -26.54
N ASN A 80 0.98 15.25 -27.00
CA ASN A 80 -0.23 14.42 -27.01
C ASN A 80 -0.21 13.27 -25.98
N LEU A 81 0.84 13.16 -25.17
CA LEU A 81 1.06 12.06 -24.22
C LEU A 81 -0.15 11.78 -23.30
N GLY A 82 -0.85 12.82 -22.84
CA GLY A 82 -2.02 12.68 -21.96
C GLY A 82 -3.15 11.83 -22.57
N SER A 83 -3.46 12.04 -23.85
CA SER A 83 -4.54 11.30 -24.54
C SER A 83 -4.21 9.80 -24.70
N TYR A 84 -2.94 9.46 -24.88
CA TYR A 84 -2.49 8.07 -24.92
C TYR A 84 -2.59 7.39 -23.56
N LEU A 85 -2.18 8.10 -22.51
CA LEU A 85 -2.15 7.58 -21.14
C LEU A 85 -3.56 7.35 -20.57
N GLU A 86 -4.54 8.20 -20.90
CA GLU A 86 -5.94 7.97 -20.50
C GLU A 86 -6.53 6.69 -21.12
N LEU A 87 -6.17 6.41 -22.37
CA LEU A 87 -6.57 5.18 -23.02
C LEU A 87 -5.84 3.99 -22.40
N PHE A 88 -4.52 4.08 -22.17
CA PHE A 88 -3.78 3.03 -21.48
C PHE A 88 -4.39 2.71 -20.11
N HIS A 89 -4.67 3.72 -19.29
CA HIS A 89 -5.39 3.59 -18.02
C HIS A 89 -6.71 2.82 -18.20
N SER A 90 -7.52 3.20 -19.18
CA SER A 90 -8.82 2.57 -19.45
C SER A 90 -8.69 1.10 -19.85
N LEU A 91 -7.73 0.77 -20.71
CA LEU A 91 -7.44 -0.61 -21.14
C LEU A 91 -6.96 -1.46 -19.96
N LEU A 92 -5.95 -1.00 -19.21
CA LEU A 92 -5.40 -1.72 -18.06
C LEU A 92 -6.44 -1.91 -16.95
N LYS A 93 -7.25 -0.88 -16.67
CA LYS A 93 -8.34 -0.95 -15.68
C LYS A 93 -9.43 -1.93 -16.09
N ARG A 94 -9.76 -2.01 -17.39
CA ARG A 94 -10.68 -3.03 -17.91
C ARG A 94 -10.11 -4.42 -17.65
N THR A 95 -8.86 -4.67 -18.03
CA THR A 95 -8.19 -5.97 -17.80
C THR A 95 -8.23 -6.40 -16.34
N ARG A 96 -7.98 -5.47 -15.40
CA ARG A 96 -8.06 -5.74 -13.95
C ARG A 96 -9.45 -6.14 -13.48
N LYS A 97 -10.49 -5.58 -14.08
CA LYS A 97 -11.90 -5.83 -13.70
C LYS A 97 -12.45 -7.12 -14.25
N LEU A 98 -11.69 -7.85 -15.07
CA LEU A 98 -12.04 -9.20 -15.54
C LEU A 98 -11.87 -10.18 -14.37
N LYS A 99 -12.77 -10.04 -13.38
CA LYS A 99 -12.94 -10.93 -12.24
C LYS A 99 -13.70 -12.17 -12.73
N ASP A 100 -13.05 -13.32 -12.63
CA ASP A 100 -13.68 -14.63 -12.40
C ASP A 100 -14.55 -15.30 -13.49
N GLY A 101 -14.31 -15.06 -14.78
CA GLY A 101 -15.08 -15.79 -15.81
C GLY A 101 -14.55 -15.85 -17.24
N ILE A 102 -13.31 -15.41 -17.50
CA ILE A 102 -12.78 -15.47 -18.87
C ILE A 102 -12.03 -16.78 -19.06
N GLU A 103 -12.54 -17.62 -19.97
CA GLU A 103 -11.81 -18.76 -20.51
C GLU A 103 -10.44 -18.31 -21.03
N GLU A 104 -9.38 -19.06 -20.74
CA GLU A 104 -7.98 -18.73 -21.07
C GLU A 104 -7.77 -18.28 -22.53
N SER A 105 -8.59 -18.80 -23.46
CA SER A 105 -8.59 -18.49 -24.88
C SER A 105 -8.80 -17.00 -25.21
N ASN A 106 -9.42 -16.23 -24.31
CA ASN A 106 -9.80 -14.83 -24.52
C ASN A 106 -8.90 -13.80 -23.81
N ILE A 107 -7.90 -14.22 -23.02
CA ILE A 107 -6.99 -13.25 -22.35
C ILE A 107 -5.97 -12.70 -23.35
N SER A 108 -5.47 -13.52 -24.27
CA SER A 108 -4.51 -13.07 -25.31
C SER A 108 -5.11 -12.06 -26.30
N SER A 109 -6.44 -11.99 -26.36
CA SER A 109 -7.18 -11.01 -27.16
C SER A 109 -7.56 -9.76 -26.36
N ASP A 110 -7.33 -9.77 -25.05
CA ASP A 110 -7.64 -8.63 -24.20
C ASP A 110 -6.77 -7.42 -24.59
N PRO A 111 -7.38 -6.25 -24.84
CA PRO A 111 -6.66 -5.05 -25.24
C PRO A 111 -5.58 -4.60 -24.26
N GLY A 112 -5.78 -4.74 -22.95
CA GLY A 112 -4.76 -4.37 -21.97
C GLY A 112 -3.63 -5.39 -21.90
N TYR A 113 -3.91 -6.68 -22.15
CA TYR A 113 -2.85 -7.68 -22.35
C TYR A 113 -2.00 -7.35 -23.60
N ILE A 114 -2.63 -6.98 -24.71
CA ILE A 114 -1.93 -6.55 -25.93
C ILE A 114 -1.06 -5.31 -25.63
N LEU A 115 -1.59 -4.33 -24.90
CA LEU A 115 -0.83 -3.16 -24.43
C LEU A 115 0.43 -3.55 -23.66
N LEU A 116 0.29 -4.43 -22.66
CA LEU A 116 1.44 -4.92 -21.90
C LEU A 116 2.46 -5.62 -22.80
N SER A 117 2.00 -6.47 -23.74
CA SER A 117 2.90 -7.18 -24.65
C SER A 117 3.69 -6.23 -25.55
N VAL A 118 3.07 -5.15 -26.03
CA VAL A 118 3.75 -4.16 -26.88
C VAL A 118 4.73 -3.34 -26.07
N LEU A 119 4.31 -2.85 -24.89
CA LEU A 119 5.21 -2.12 -24.00
C LEU A 119 6.41 -2.97 -23.57
N ALA A 120 6.21 -4.23 -23.21
CA ALA A 120 7.29 -5.11 -22.78
C ALA A 120 8.27 -5.48 -23.91
N THR A 121 7.82 -5.53 -25.17
CA THR A 121 8.64 -5.97 -26.32
C THR A 121 9.19 -4.82 -27.16
N ASN A 122 8.67 -3.60 -27.01
CA ASN A 122 9.15 -2.45 -27.75
C ASN A 122 10.48 -1.94 -27.15
N PRO A 123 11.57 -1.83 -27.95
CA PRO A 123 12.89 -1.42 -27.47
C PRO A 123 12.95 0.02 -26.96
N LYS A 124 11.99 0.87 -27.35
CA LYS A 124 11.91 2.27 -26.92
C LYS A 124 11.15 2.47 -25.61
N THR A 125 10.53 1.44 -25.04
CA THR A 125 9.73 1.59 -23.81
C THR A 125 10.54 2.19 -22.66
N ASN A 126 11.80 1.77 -22.49
CA ASN A 126 12.65 2.31 -21.44
C ASN A 126 12.97 3.81 -21.65
N GLU A 127 13.28 4.20 -22.88
CA GLU A 127 13.50 5.61 -23.27
C GLU A 127 12.21 6.44 -23.14
N TRP A 128 11.07 5.86 -23.49
CA TRP A 128 9.76 6.47 -23.36
C TRP A 128 9.40 6.72 -21.89
N ILE A 129 9.59 5.73 -21.00
CA ILE A 129 9.39 5.89 -19.55
C ILE A 129 10.30 6.99 -19.02
N GLN A 130 11.59 6.95 -19.35
CA GLN A 130 12.56 7.95 -18.92
C GLN A 130 12.15 9.36 -19.35
N SER A 131 11.93 9.56 -20.65
CA SER A 131 11.58 10.86 -21.23
C SER A 131 10.25 11.39 -20.68
N SER A 132 9.29 10.49 -20.42
CA SER A 132 7.99 10.86 -19.86
C SER A 132 8.10 11.28 -18.38
N LEU A 133 9.01 10.67 -17.61
CA LEU A 133 9.33 11.05 -16.22
C LEU A 133 10.20 12.31 -16.13
N GLU A 134 10.71 12.85 -17.24
CA GLU A 134 11.42 14.14 -17.26
C GLU A 134 10.45 15.32 -17.48
N ILE A 135 9.18 15.05 -17.79
CA ILE A 135 8.16 16.07 -18.01
C ILE A 135 7.81 16.77 -16.68
N GLN A 136 7.90 18.09 -16.66
CA GLN A 136 7.61 18.91 -15.47
C GLN A 136 6.13 19.33 -15.35
N HIS A 137 5.32 19.12 -16.39
CA HIS A 137 3.92 19.54 -16.41
C HIS A 137 3.00 18.56 -15.67
N GLN A 138 2.31 19.05 -14.63
CA GLN A 138 1.43 18.24 -13.78
C GLN A 138 0.31 17.50 -14.53
N GLU A 139 -0.24 18.12 -15.58
CA GLU A 139 -1.33 17.56 -16.39
C GLU A 139 -0.92 16.31 -17.17
N LYS A 140 0.37 16.13 -17.42
CA LYS A 140 0.92 14.99 -18.17
C LYS A 140 1.49 13.93 -17.23
N ILE A 141 2.08 14.35 -16.11
CA ILE A 141 2.74 13.41 -15.18
C ILE A 141 1.74 12.61 -14.34
N VAL A 142 0.59 13.18 -13.95
CA VAL A 142 -0.41 12.44 -13.17
C VAL A 142 -0.96 11.24 -13.96
N PRO A 143 -1.44 11.39 -15.22
CA PRO A 143 -1.84 10.25 -16.03
C PRO A 143 -0.73 9.20 -16.21
N LEU A 144 0.53 9.64 -16.31
CA LEU A 144 1.67 8.73 -16.45
C LEU A 144 1.83 7.88 -15.19
N LEU A 145 1.92 8.53 -14.03
CA LEU A 145 2.05 7.83 -12.74
C LEU A 145 0.88 6.86 -12.51
N VAL A 146 -0.35 7.26 -12.87
CA VAL A 146 -1.53 6.38 -12.80
C VAL A 146 -1.37 5.16 -13.70
N CYS A 147 -0.95 5.35 -14.97
CA CYS A 147 -0.70 4.25 -15.89
C CYS A 147 0.38 3.28 -15.36
N LEU A 148 1.48 3.80 -14.83
CA LEU A 148 2.55 2.98 -14.25
C LEU A 148 2.05 2.20 -13.02
N ILE A 149 1.27 2.84 -12.14
CA ILE A 149 0.63 2.18 -11.00
C ILE A 149 -0.30 1.04 -11.46
N ASP A 150 -1.06 1.23 -12.53
CA ASP A 150 -1.97 0.20 -13.04
C ASP A 150 -1.24 -1.02 -13.57
N ILE A 151 -0.08 -0.83 -14.22
CA ILE A 151 0.81 -1.92 -14.65
C ILE A 151 1.29 -2.71 -13.42
N VAL A 152 1.72 -2.01 -12.37
CA VAL A 152 2.17 -2.65 -11.12
C VAL A 152 1.01 -3.40 -10.42
N LYS A 153 -0.20 -2.84 -10.43
CA LYS A 153 -1.42 -3.52 -9.90
C LYS A 153 -1.75 -4.78 -10.69
N LEU A 154 -1.62 -4.75 -12.02
CA LEU A 154 -1.86 -5.91 -12.88
C LEU A 154 -0.87 -7.05 -12.63
N ALA A 155 0.40 -6.74 -12.37
CA ALA A 155 1.40 -7.74 -12.01
C ALA A 155 0.93 -8.63 -10.83
N GLY A 156 0.30 -8.01 -9.82
CA GLY A 156 -0.21 -8.74 -8.65
C GLY A 156 -1.35 -9.69 -8.93
N LEU A 157 -2.22 -9.31 -9.86
CA LEU A 157 -3.30 -10.19 -10.29
C LEU A 157 -2.76 -11.41 -11.03
N PHE A 158 -1.69 -11.25 -11.82
CA PHE A 158 -1.06 -12.37 -12.52
C PHE A 158 -0.24 -13.28 -11.58
N GLU A 159 0.29 -12.77 -10.46
CA GLU A 159 0.94 -13.58 -9.42
C GLU A 159 -0.07 -14.40 -8.61
N TYR A 160 -1.19 -13.80 -8.21
CA TYR A 160 -2.22 -14.50 -7.43
C TYR A 160 -2.86 -15.66 -8.21
N LYS A 161 -3.08 -15.49 -9.52
CA LYS A 161 -3.72 -16.48 -10.39
C LYS A 161 -2.75 -17.57 -10.92
N ASN A 162 -1.86 -18.06 -10.05
CA ASN A 162 -0.75 -19.00 -10.31
C ASN A 162 -1.04 -20.30 -11.11
N SER A 163 -2.26 -20.53 -11.60
CA SER A 163 -2.70 -21.78 -12.23
C SER A 163 -2.84 -21.75 -13.76
N LEU A 164 -2.56 -20.65 -14.47
CA LEU A 164 -2.89 -20.50 -15.91
C LEU A 164 -1.69 -20.08 -16.79
N VAL A 165 -1.54 -20.62 -17.99
CA VAL A 165 -0.35 -20.39 -18.87
C VAL A 165 -0.20 -18.92 -19.28
N TYR A 166 -1.32 -18.23 -19.54
CA TYR A 166 -1.31 -16.79 -19.86
C TYR A 166 -1.00 -15.89 -18.65
N SER A 167 -1.08 -16.43 -17.42
CA SER A 167 -0.60 -15.70 -16.24
C SER A 167 0.92 -15.55 -16.24
N GLN A 168 1.68 -16.53 -16.74
CA GLN A 168 3.15 -16.44 -16.76
C GLN A 168 3.64 -15.40 -17.77
N GLN A 169 3.17 -15.45 -19.02
CA GLN A 169 3.60 -14.49 -20.03
C GLN A 169 3.15 -13.06 -19.68
N GLY A 170 1.96 -12.89 -19.10
CA GLY A 170 1.51 -11.62 -18.53
C GLY A 170 2.40 -11.12 -17.40
N ARG A 171 2.83 -12.02 -16.49
CA ARG A 171 3.83 -11.71 -15.46
C ARG A 171 5.14 -11.24 -16.08
N ASP A 172 5.67 -11.97 -17.05
CA ASP A 172 6.95 -11.63 -17.71
C ASP A 172 6.89 -10.25 -18.36
N TYR A 173 5.76 -9.92 -19.02
CA TYR A 173 5.54 -8.59 -19.58
C TYR A 173 5.51 -7.49 -18.52
N CYS A 174 4.74 -7.69 -17.45
CA CYS A 174 4.70 -6.73 -16.35
C CYS A 174 6.08 -6.57 -15.70
N GLN A 175 6.82 -7.66 -15.46
CA GLN A 175 8.15 -7.64 -14.87
C GLN A 175 9.15 -6.88 -15.74
N ALA A 176 9.14 -7.09 -17.06
CA ALA A 176 10.01 -6.36 -17.97
C ALA A 176 9.76 -4.83 -17.90
N ILE A 177 8.49 -4.42 -17.84
CA ILE A 177 8.13 -3.01 -17.74
C ILE A 177 8.48 -2.46 -16.34
N ILE A 178 8.16 -3.18 -15.27
CA ILE A 178 8.49 -2.79 -13.89
C ILE A 178 10.00 -2.64 -13.71
N HIS A 179 10.80 -3.50 -14.34
CA HIS A 179 12.26 -3.36 -14.34
C HIS A 179 12.71 -2.05 -14.99
N SER A 180 12.09 -1.64 -16.10
CA SER A 180 12.34 -0.31 -16.69
C SER A 180 11.89 0.83 -15.77
N ILE A 181 10.74 0.72 -15.10
CA ILE A 181 10.29 1.75 -14.14
C ILE A 181 11.28 1.86 -12.98
N LYS A 182 11.70 0.73 -12.42
CA LYS A 182 12.67 0.64 -11.31
C LYS A 182 13.99 1.34 -11.65
N ALA A 183 14.48 1.19 -12.88
CA ALA A 183 15.70 1.84 -13.36
C ALA A 183 15.61 3.38 -13.32
N HIS A 184 14.40 3.94 -13.39
CA HIS A 184 14.14 5.39 -13.41
C HIS A 184 13.43 5.91 -12.15
N LEU A 185 13.47 5.18 -11.04
CA LEU A 185 12.88 5.64 -9.78
C LEU A 185 13.54 6.91 -9.21
N LYS A 186 14.81 7.14 -9.54
CA LYS A 186 15.53 8.37 -9.13
C LYS A 186 14.88 9.64 -9.67
N GLN A 187 14.20 9.55 -10.81
CA GLN A 187 13.42 10.63 -11.41
C GLN A 187 12.07 10.82 -10.72
N VAL A 188 11.58 9.81 -9.98
CA VAL A 188 10.29 9.85 -9.27
C VAL A 188 10.39 10.56 -7.92
N TYR A 189 11.46 10.35 -7.15
CA TYR A 189 11.61 10.98 -5.81
C TYR A 189 11.52 12.52 -5.79
N PRO A 190 12.04 13.27 -6.80
CA PRO A 190 11.83 14.72 -6.88
C PRO A 190 10.35 15.13 -6.85
N TYR A 191 9.44 14.29 -7.35
CA TYR A 191 8.00 14.58 -7.37
C TYR A 191 7.35 14.63 -6.00
N TRP A 192 7.98 14.08 -4.96
CA TRP A 192 7.50 14.23 -3.58
C TRP A 192 7.50 15.70 -3.13
N ARG A 193 8.31 16.54 -3.78
CA ARG A 193 8.44 17.98 -3.52
C ARG A 193 7.60 18.84 -4.48
N SER A 194 6.71 18.22 -5.26
CA SER A 194 5.81 18.90 -6.19
C SER A 194 4.82 19.83 -5.46
N GLN A 195 4.33 20.85 -6.15
CA GLN A 195 3.23 21.69 -5.66
C GLN A 195 1.86 21.05 -5.88
N SER A 196 1.80 19.97 -6.65
CA SER A 196 0.57 19.27 -6.99
C SER A 196 0.40 18.04 -6.11
N ILE A 197 -0.63 18.04 -5.27
CA ILE A 197 -0.87 16.94 -4.32
C ILE A 197 -1.10 15.60 -5.03
N ALA A 198 -1.75 15.62 -6.19
CA ALA A 198 -1.97 14.42 -6.99
C ALA A 198 -0.65 13.80 -7.46
N VAL A 199 0.34 14.64 -7.81
CA VAL A 199 1.68 14.20 -8.20
C VAL A 199 2.42 13.59 -7.01
N VAL A 200 2.36 14.24 -5.84
CA VAL A 200 2.99 13.74 -4.60
C VAL A 200 2.40 12.38 -4.21
N ARG A 201 1.07 12.28 -4.06
CA ARG A 201 0.39 11.03 -3.69
C ARG A 201 0.70 9.89 -4.66
N LYS A 202 0.60 10.13 -5.98
CA LYS A 202 0.81 9.08 -6.99
C LYS A 202 2.27 8.68 -7.14
N SER A 203 3.22 9.59 -6.97
CA SER A 203 4.64 9.23 -6.99
C SER A 203 5.04 8.39 -5.77
N MET A 204 4.49 8.68 -4.59
CA MET A 204 4.68 7.86 -3.39
C MET A 204 4.00 6.47 -3.54
N GLU A 205 2.74 6.41 -4.01
CA GLU A 205 2.05 5.14 -4.27
C GLU A 205 2.84 4.26 -5.26
N LEU A 206 3.41 4.85 -6.31
CA LEU A 206 4.23 4.13 -7.28
C LEU A 206 5.49 3.54 -6.63
N VAL A 207 6.24 4.34 -5.88
CA VAL A 207 7.45 3.88 -5.17
C VAL A 207 7.11 2.73 -4.22
N ARG A 208 6.07 2.90 -3.38
CA ARG A 208 5.60 1.87 -2.45
C ARG A 208 5.36 0.53 -3.16
N ARG A 209 4.54 0.55 -4.22
CA ARG A 209 4.13 -0.66 -4.93
C ARG A 209 5.28 -1.36 -5.66
N ILE A 210 6.26 -0.60 -6.15
CA ILE A 210 7.47 -1.21 -6.74
C ILE A 210 8.34 -1.82 -5.65
N LEU A 211 8.47 -1.14 -4.51
CA LEU A 211 9.25 -1.63 -3.37
C LEU A 211 8.69 -2.94 -2.81
N GLU A 212 7.37 -3.04 -2.67
CA GLU A 212 6.66 -4.26 -2.22
C GLU A 212 6.97 -5.48 -3.09
N ARG A 213 7.20 -5.28 -4.39
CA ARG A 213 7.36 -6.37 -5.37
C ARG A 213 8.80 -6.69 -5.69
N GLU A 214 9.56 -5.66 -6.05
CA GLU A 214 10.88 -5.77 -6.68
C GLU A 214 11.94 -4.97 -5.90
N GLY A 215 11.64 -4.56 -4.67
CA GLY A 215 12.57 -3.85 -3.81
C GLY A 215 13.80 -4.69 -3.50
N ASP A 216 14.97 -4.26 -3.96
CA ASP A 216 16.26 -4.79 -3.53
C ASP A 216 16.90 -3.86 -2.49
N THR A 217 17.97 -4.32 -1.86
CA THR A 217 18.70 -3.54 -0.83
C THR A 217 19.09 -2.15 -1.33
N GLN A 218 19.58 -2.05 -2.57
CA GLN A 218 20.02 -0.76 -3.13
C GLN A 218 18.84 0.22 -3.26
N MET A 219 17.69 -0.26 -3.73
CA MET A 219 16.46 0.52 -3.82
C MET A 219 15.94 0.92 -2.44
N VAL A 220 15.98 0.01 -1.46
CA VAL A 220 15.59 0.32 -0.07
C VAL A 220 16.45 1.45 0.48
N VAL A 221 17.77 1.36 0.37
CA VAL A 221 18.70 2.40 0.85
C VAL A 221 18.44 3.74 0.17
N ALA A 222 18.24 3.74 -1.16
CA ALA A 222 17.89 4.97 -1.88
C ALA A 222 16.58 5.57 -1.36
N THR A 223 15.56 4.72 -1.15
CA THR A 223 14.25 5.14 -0.66
C THR A 223 14.33 5.76 0.74
N LEU A 224 15.05 5.12 1.67
CA LEU A 224 15.23 5.63 3.03
C LEU A 224 15.95 6.99 3.05
N ASN A 225 16.99 7.16 2.21
CA ASN A 225 17.67 8.44 2.06
C ASN A 225 16.76 9.53 1.49
N ASP A 226 15.89 9.19 0.53
CA ASP A 226 14.91 10.13 -0.02
C ASP A 226 13.80 10.49 0.99
N ILE A 227 13.41 9.56 1.88
CA ILE A 227 12.51 9.86 3.03
C ILE A 227 13.17 10.87 3.96
N LEU A 228 14.44 10.67 4.34
CA LEU A 228 15.19 11.62 5.17
C LEU A 228 15.30 13.00 4.49
N SER A 229 15.65 13.02 3.21
CA SER A 229 15.76 14.24 2.40
C SER A 229 14.41 14.96 2.25
N TYR A 230 13.31 14.21 2.17
CA TYR A 230 11.97 14.74 2.14
C TYR A 230 11.57 15.33 3.50
N SER A 231 11.86 14.64 4.61
CA SER A 231 11.69 15.18 5.97
C SER A 231 12.45 16.50 6.15
N ASP A 232 13.70 16.58 5.69
CA ASP A 232 14.49 17.82 5.71
C ASP A 232 13.89 18.93 4.85
N PHE A 233 13.24 18.56 3.74
CA PHE A 233 12.49 19.51 2.91
C PHE A 233 11.26 20.05 3.65
N LEU A 234 10.47 19.19 4.30
CA LEU A 234 9.29 19.57 5.09
C LEU A 234 9.69 20.53 6.22
N ASN A 235 10.72 20.17 6.98
CA ASN A 235 11.24 20.99 8.08
C ASN A 235 11.72 22.37 7.59
N ARG A 236 12.48 22.42 6.49
CA ARG A 236 12.94 23.69 5.88
C ARG A 236 11.80 24.56 5.34
N ARG A 237 10.70 23.94 4.92
CA ARG A 237 9.47 24.63 4.48
C ARG A 237 8.56 25.02 5.64
N GLY A 238 8.94 24.68 6.87
CA GLY A 238 8.20 25.04 8.08
C GLY A 238 6.95 24.20 8.31
N PHE A 239 6.97 22.93 7.87
CA PHE A 239 6.03 21.93 8.39
C PHE A 239 6.19 21.89 9.92
N SER A 240 5.08 21.89 10.65
CA SER A 240 5.05 22.06 12.10
C SER A 240 4.09 21.05 12.71
N TYR A 241 4.15 20.90 14.03
CA TYR A 241 3.26 20.03 14.77
C TYR A 241 1.78 20.43 14.58
N ASP A 242 1.45 21.72 14.53
CA ASP A 242 0.08 22.18 14.26
C ASP A 242 -0.46 21.69 12.91
N HIS A 243 0.40 21.60 11.89
CA HIS A 243 0.02 21.06 10.58
C HIS A 243 -0.25 19.56 10.67
N LEU A 244 0.48 18.83 11.50
CA LEU A 244 0.24 17.41 11.77
C LEU A 244 -1.08 17.21 12.49
N LEU A 245 -1.34 17.95 13.57
CA LEU A 245 -2.62 17.93 14.30
C LEU A 245 -3.80 18.23 13.39
N THR A 246 -3.63 19.18 12.46
CA THR A 246 -4.66 19.50 11.47
C THR A 246 -4.98 18.28 10.59
N MET A 247 -4.00 17.46 10.22
CA MET A 247 -4.22 16.24 9.42
C MET A 247 -4.87 15.10 10.21
N GLN A 248 -4.78 15.11 11.54
CA GLN A 248 -5.39 14.12 12.44
C GLN A 248 -6.87 14.40 12.70
N GLN A 249 -7.37 15.59 12.36
CA GLN A 249 -8.77 15.94 12.56
C GLN A 249 -9.71 14.96 11.83
N THR A 250 -10.77 14.55 12.51
CA THR A 250 -11.71 13.51 12.04
C THR A 250 -12.47 13.92 10.77
N ASP A 251 -12.67 15.21 10.54
CA ASP A 251 -13.28 15.78 9.33
C ASP A 251 -12.32 15.84 8.12
N ARG A 252 -11.01 15.69 8.35
CA ARG A 252 -10.00 15.60 7.29
C ARG A 252 -9.77 14.15 6.87
N THR A 253 -10.68 13.69 6.02
CA THR A 253 -10.57 12.39 5.34
C THR A 253 -9.43 12.37 4.31
N GLU A 254 -9.09 11.20 3.80
CA GLU A 254 -8.14 10.98 2.71
C GLU A 254 -8.50 11.73 1.41
N PHE A 255 -9.75 12.17 1.25
CA PHE A 255 -10.21 12.97 0.10
C PHE A 255 -10.07 14.47 0.31
N PHE A 256 -9.81 14.91 1.54
CA PHE A 256 -9.64 16.31 1.87
C PHE A 256 -8.19 16.75 1.60
N TYR A 257 -8.05 17.85 0.87
CA TYR A 257 -6.76 18.52 0.67
C TYR A 257 -6.91 20.03 0.78
N GLU A 258 -6.12 20.62 1.68
CA GLU A 258 -5.94 22.05 1.76
C GLU A 258 -4.42 22.34 1.79
N PRO A 259 -3.89 23.11 0.83
CA PRO A 259 -2.46 23.43 0.79
C PRO A 259 -2.04 24.27 1.99
N PHE A 260 -0.92 23.93 2.62
CA PHE A 260 -0.30 24.84 3.60
C PHE A 260 0.44 25.95 2.86
N VAL A 261 -0.07 27.17 2.97
CA VAL A 261 0.50 28.35 2.31
C VAL A 261 1.29 29.16 3.31
N ARG A 262 2.61 29.26 3.10
CA ARG A 262 3.46 30.18 3.87
C ARG A 262 4.23 31.11 2.94
N THR A 263 3.97 32.40 3.11
CA THR A 263 4.62 33.59 2.51
C THR A 263 4.83 33.61 1.00
N LYS A 264 5.37 32.56 0.34
CA LYS A 264 5.46 32.37 -1.13
C LYS A 264 5.58 30.90 -1.61
N SER A 265 5.50 29.89 -0.74
CA SER A 265 5.56 28.48 -1.17
C SER A 265 4.39 27.66 -0.65
N VAL A 266 3.79 26.90 -1.57
CA VAL A 266 2.77 25.90 -1.27
C VAL A 266 3.47 24.60 -0.88
N LEU A 267 3.10 24.05 0.27
CA LEU A 267 3.50 22.72 0.68
C LEU A 267 2.34 21.75 0.38
N ALA A 268 2.56 20.83 -0.57
CA ALA A 268 1.57 19.82 -0.96
C ALA A 268 1.79 18.53 -0.17
N VAL A 269 1.19 18.48 1.02
CA VAL A 269 1.20 17.31 1.91
C VAL A 269 -0.17 17.22 2.57
N ASP A 270 -0.65 16.00 2.73
CA ASP A 270 -1.87 15.67 3.47
C ASP A 270 -1.75 14.31 4.15
N ARG A 271 -2.84 13.88 4.78
CA ARG A 271 -2.96 12.60 5.48
C ARG A 271 -2.59 11.40 4.59
N GLU A 272 -2.97 11.41 3.33
CA GLU A 272 -2.64 10.32 2.39
C GLU A 272 -1.13 10.28 2.10
N CYS A 273 -0.48 11.44 1.98
CA CYS A 273 0.99 11.48 1.88
C CYS A 273 1.67 10.87 3.11
N LEU A 274 1.16 11.14 4.32
CA LEU A 274 1.69 10.54 5.56
C LEU A 274 1.49 9.02 5.56
N LYS A 275 0.30 8.53 5.22
CA LYS A 275 0.02 7.09 5.05
C LYS A 275 1.03 6.44 4.10
N GLN A 276 1.25 7.04 2.92
CA GLN A 276 2.18 6.47 1.95
C GLN A 276 3.62 6.45 2.47
N ILE A 277 4.11 7.51 3.13
CA ILE A 277 5.48 7.52 3.70
C ILE A 277 5.63 6.46 4.80
N ILE A 278 4.65 6.33 5.69
CA ILE A 278 4.66 5.30 6.74
C ILE A 278 4.69 3.91 6.11
N SER A 279 3.82 3.64 5.13
CA SER A 279 3.80 2.36 4.42
C SER A 279 5.08 2.08 3.65
N ILE A 280 5.67 3.08 2.96
CA ILE A 280 6.98 2.92 2.29
C ILE A 280 8.05 2.55 3.31
N THR A 281 8.02 3.14 4.51
CA THR A 281 8.97 2.85 5.59
C THR A 281 8.83 1.40 6.05
N PHE A 282 7.62 0.94 6.38
CA PHE A 282 7.41 -0.45 6.80
C PHE A 282 7.75 -1.46 5.71
N VAL A 283 7.36 -1.20 4.45
CA VAL A 283 7.75 -2.04 3.32
C VAL A 283 9.27 -2.09 3.17
N SER A 284 9.96 -0.96 3.31
CA SER A 284 11.43 -0.91 3.30
C SER A 284 12.02 -1.84 4.37
N ILE A 285 11.48 -1.78 5.58
CA ILE A 285 11.89 -2.63 6.70
C ILE A 285 11.64 -4.11 6.39
N SER A 286 10.44 -4.48 5.93
CA SER A 286 10.12 -5.86 5.54
C SER A 286 11.08 -6.38 4.47
N ARG A 287 11.43 -5.56 3.46
CA ARG A 287 12.38 -5.96 2.40
C ARG A 287 13.81 -6.15 2.90
N LEU A 288 14.24 -5.44 3.95
CA LEU A 288 15.53 -5.70 4.60
C LEU A 288 15.53 -7.02 5.38
N LEU A 289 14.35 -7.45 5.85
CA LEU A 289 14.16 -8.69 6.60
C LEU A 289 13.89 -9.91 5.68
N ASP A 290 13.54 -9.71 4.43
CA ASP A 290 13.37 -10.78 3.45
C ASP A 290 14.73 -11.38 3.05
N SER A 291 15.14 -12.44 3.75
CA SER A 291 16.44 -13.14 3.68
C SER A 291 16.75 -13.88 2.36
N THR A 292 16.02 -13.59 1.28
CA THR A 292 16.15 -14.32 0.01
C THR A 292 17.37 -13.90 -0.83
N GLN A 293 17.98 -12.76 -0.52
CA GLN A 293 19.21 -12.29 -1.16
C GLN A 293 20.27 -12.01 -0.11
N THR A 294 21.46 -12.60 -0.24
CA THR A 294 22.63 -12.22 0.56
C THR A 294 23.13 -10.88 0.02
N PRO A 295 22.90 -9.75 0.71
CA PRO A 295 23.28 -8.45 0.21
C PRO A 295 24.80 -8.34 0.21
N LYS A 296 25.35 -7.47 -0.64
CA LYS A 296 26.80 -7.19 -0.54
C LYS A 296 27.08 -6.47 0.77
N LYS A 297 28.25 -6.71 1.35
CA LYS A 297 28.66 -6.07 2.61
C LYS A 297 28.53 -4.54 2.55
N GLU A 298 28.98 -3.92 1.45
CA GLU A 298 28.90 -2.46 1.24
C GLU A 298 27.45 -1.92 1.28
N GLU A 299 26.50 -2.70 0.77
CA GLU A 299 25.07 -2.33 0.78
C GLU A 299 24.51 -2.39 2.21
N MET A 300 24.94 -3.37 3.01
CA MET A 300 24.56 -3.49 4.42
C MET A 300 25.17 -2.40 5.30
N ASP A 301 26.43 -2.03 5.08
CA ASP A 301 27.06 -0.93 5.80
C ASP A 301 26.32 0.39 5.50
N THR A 302 25.99 0.65 4.22
CA THR A 302 25.22 1.84 3.83
C THR A 302 23.79 1.82 4.40
N THR A 303 23.14 0.64 4.44
CA THR A 303 21.81 0.47 5.05
C THR A 303 21.86 0.79 6.54
N TYR A 304 22.85 0.25 7.24
CA TYR A 304 23.04 0.47 8.66
C TYR A 304 23.28 1.95 8.96
N GLU A 305 24.11 2.64 8.18
CA GLU A 305 24.35 4.09 8.32
C GLU A 305 23.05 4.90 8.16
N ALA A 306 22.23 4.59 7.15
CA ALA A 306 20.94 5.25 6.95
C ALA A 306 19.97 5.01 8.11
N LEU A 307 19.91 3.78 8.64
CA LEU A 307 19.07 3.45 9.80
C LEU A 307 19.56 4.12 11.09
N VAL A 308 20.87 4.25 11.30
CA VAL A 308 21.43 4.97 12.45
C VAL A 308 21.04 6.45 12.40
N GLU A 309 21.09 7.07 11.23
CA GLU A 309 20.63 8.45 11.05
C GLU A 309 19.14 8.60 11.35
N ILE A 310 18.31 7.65 10.89
CA ILE A 310 16.87 7.61 11.23
C ILE A 310 16.69 7.47 12.75
N PHE A 311 17.35 6.51 13.38
CA PHE A 311 17.26 6.26 14.82
C PHE A 311 17.62 7.52 15.63
N ASN A 312 18.76 8.16 15.33
CA ASN A 312 19.20 9.37 16.02
C ASN A 312 18.19 10.51 15.89
N ARG A 313 17.56 10.67 14.72
CA ARG A 313 16.51 11.67 14.52
C ARG A 313 15.27 11.34 15.33
N LEU A 314 14.81 10.09 15.29
CA LEU A 314 13.64 9.64 16.04
C LEU A 314 13.84 9.81 17.55
N GLN A 315 15.02 9.49 18.07
CA GLN A 315 15.33 9.61 19.50
C GLN A 315 15.14 11.04 19.99
N GLY A 316 15.63 12.03 19.23
CA GLY A 316 15.44 13.44 19.57
C GLY A 316 14.00 13.96 19.47
N TYR A 317 13.11 13.25 18.76
CA TYR A 317 11.68 13.56 18.68
C TYR A 317 10.86 12.80 19.73
N HIS A 318 11.23 11.56 20.03
CA HIS A 318 10.52 10.72 21.00
C HIS A 318 10.46 11.37 22.38
N GLU A 319 11.55 12.02 22.82
CA GLU A 319 11.59 12.81 24.07
C GLU A 319 10.59 13.98 24.13
N ARG A 320 9.92 14.32 23.01
CA ARG A 320 8.97 15.43 22.91
C ARG A 320 7.56 14.99 22.57
N LEU A 321 7.36 13.69 22.29
CA LEU A 321 6.03 13.16 22.03
C LEU A 321 5.36 12.83 23.37
N PRO A 322 4.04 13.01 23.48
CA PRO A 322 3.31 12.50 24.62
C PRO A 322 3.38 10.97 24.65
N ASP A 323 3.12 10.39 25.82
CA ASP A 323 2.96 8.95 25.97
C ASP A 323 1.87 8.45 25.01
N ASN A 324 2.08 7.28 24.42
CA ASN A 324 1.26 6.72 23.33
C ASN A 324 1.07 7.62 22.09
N GLY A 325 1.78 8.76 21.97
CA GLY A 325 1.55 9.74 20.91
C GLY A 325 1.79 9.22 19.49
N ILE A 326 2.63 8.19 19.32
CA ILE A 326 2.78 7.50 18.04
C ILE A 326 1.58 6.59 17.76
N LEU A 327 1.07 5.87 18.76
CA LEU A 327 -0.12 5.02 18.61
C LEU A 327 -1.35 5.88 18.28
N GLU A 328 -1.53 7.01 18.97
CA GLU A 328 -2.57 8.00 18.66
C GLU A 328 -2.44 8.48 17.21
N LEU A 329 -1.25 8.90 16.80
CA LEU A 329 -1.00 9.34 15.43
C LEU A 329 -1.34 8.28 14.40
N LEU A 330 -0.97 7.02 14.66
CA LEU A 330 -1.26 5.91 13.76
C LEU A 330 -2.77 5.63 13.70
N PHE A 331 -3.45 5.61 14.84
CA PHE A 331 -4.90 5.45 14.91
C PHE A 331 -5.62 6.59 14.19
N ASP A 332 -5.25 7.83 14.46
CA ASP A 332 -5.83 9.01 13.79
C ASP A 332 -5.59 9.01 12.29
N ILE A 333 -4.47 8.49 11.81
CA ILE A 333 -4.18 8.43 10.38
C ILE A 333 -4.94 7.29 9.71
N TYR A 334 -4.98 6.10 10.29
CA TYR A 334 -5.52 4.90 9.62
C TYR A 334 -6.96 4.55 10.02
N GLY A 335 -7.42 4.94 11.20
CA GLY A 335 -8.68 4.52 11.83
C GLY A 335 -9.97 4.99 11.15
N ASN A 336 -9.93 5.94 10.20
CA ASN A 336 -11.12 6.34 9.45
C ASN A 336 -11.55 5.31 8.39
N ASN A 337 -10.71 4.31 8.11
CA ASN A 337 -10.99 3.26 7.13
C ASN A 337 -10.55 1.91 7.69
N ASP A 338 -11.49 0.98 7.83
CA ASP A 338 -11.23 -0.33 8.43
C ASP A 338 -10.16 -1.12 7.67
N GLU A 339 -10.20 -1.11 6.33
CA GLU A 339 -9.21 -1.81 5.49
C GLU A 339 -7.79 -1.28 5.74
N ASP A 340 -7.63 0.04 5.81
CA ASP A 340 -6.36 0.71 6.09
C ASP A 340 -5.85 0.40 7.51
N ALA A 341 -6.72 0.47 8.52
CA ALA A 341 -6.38 0.15 9.90
C ALA A 341 -5.91 -1.31 10.05
N ILE A 342 -6.62 -2.25 9.43
CA ILE A 342 -6.24 -3.67 9.47
C ILE A 342 -4.97 -3.92 8.66
N TYR A 343 -4.81 -3.30 7.50
CA TYR A 343 -3.60 -3.42 6.69
C TYR A 343 -2.36 -2.96 7.46
N GLN A 344 -2.46 -1.87 8.20
CA GLN A 344 -1.38 -1.39 9.07
C GLN A 344 -0.99 -2.43 10.13
N GLN A 345 -1.98 -3.03 10.81
CA GLN A 345 -1.73 -4.08 11.80
C GLN A 345 -1.05 -5.30 11.17
N ILE A 346 -1.43 -5.69 9.95
CA ILE A 346 -0.78 -6.77 9.19
C ILE A 346 0.68 -6.41 8.91
N CYS A 347 0.98 -5.21 8.41
CA CYS A 347 2.34 -4.80 8.09
C CYS A 347 3.28 -4.88 9.30
N ILE A 348 2.83 -4.40 10.46
CA ILE A 348 3.63 -4.43 11.69
C ILE A 348 3.81 -5.86 12.20
N LEU A 349 2.76 -6.69 12.15
CA LEU A 349 2.85 -8.11 12.49
C LEU A 349 3.84 -8.87 11.60
N ASP A 350 3.86 -8.56 10.29
CA ASP A 350 4.78 -9.17 9.32
C ASP A 350 6.24 -8.83 9.65
N VAL A 351 6.53 -7.56 9.94
CA VAL A 351 7.85 -7.10 10.35
C VAL A 351 8.32 -7.80 11.63
N TYR A 352 7.48 -7.83 12.67
CA TYR A 352 7.82 -8.47 13.94
C TYR A 352 8.05 -9.97 13.80
N THR A 353 7.19 -10.65 13.05
CA THR A 353 7.35 -12.09 12.77
C THR A 353 8.65 -12.35 12.02
N ALA A 354 9.02 -11.50 11.06
CA ALA A 354 10.25 -11.64 10.31
C ALA A 354 11.50 -11.41 11.17
N ILE A 355 11.50 -10.39 12.04
CA ILE A 355 12.57 -10.15 13.03
C ILE A 355 12.75 -11.37 13.93
N GLU A 356 11.66 -11.92 14.48
CA GLU A 356 11.74 -13.08 15.36
C GLU A 356 12.28 -14.33 14.68
N LEU A 357 11.83 -14.61 13.45
CA LEU A 357 12.33 -15.75 12.68
C LEU A 357 13.84 -15.62 12.48
N GLN A 358 14.32 -14.43 12.13
CA GLN A 358 15.74 -14.15 11.94
C GLN A 358 16.55 -14.33 13.23
N VAL A 359 16.08 -13.82 14.37
CA VAL A 359 16.74 -13.99 15.68
C VAL A 359 16.76 -15.47 16.12
N LYS A 360 15.67 -16.22 15.92
CA LYS A 360 15.60 -17.65 16.29
C LYS A 360 16.52 -18.52 15.43
N HIS A 361 16.75 -18.16 14.17
CA HIS A 361 17.70 -18.87 13.30
C HIS A 361 19.15 -18.82 13.81
N GLU A 362 19.56 -17.73 14.47
CA GLU A 362 20.89 -17.62 15.11
C GLU A 362 21.04 -18.60 16.29
N ALA A 363 19.99 -18.80 17.08
CA ALA A 363 20.04 -19.62 18.29
C ALA A 363 20.01 -21.14 18.04
N GLY A 364 19.63 -21.61 16.84
CA GLY A 364 19.24 -23.01 16.64
C GLY A 364 19.58 -23.73 15.34
N SER A 365 20.18 -23.13 14.30
CA SER A 365 20.40 -23.87 13.04
C SER A 365 21.62 -23.48 12.18
N THR A 366 22.31 -24.49 11.66
CA THR A 366 23.54 -24.43 10.86
C THR A 366 23.33 -24.15 9.36
N LYS A 367 22.10 -23.94 8.87
CA LYS A 367 21.82 -23.91 7.42
C LYS A 367 21.59 -22.53 6.78
N ASN A 368 21.51 -21.45 7.55
CA ASN A 368 21.54 -20.08 7.03
C ASN A 368 21.99 -19.15 8.17
N ILE A 369 23.30 -19.07 8.39
CA ILE A 369 23.87 -18.15 9.39
C ILE A 369 23.76 -16.75 8.78
N MET A 370 22.91 -15.90 9.37
CA MET A 370 22.90 -14.47 9.04
C MET A 370 24.30 -13.89 9.19
N THR A 371 24.69 -13.01 8.28
CA THR A 371 25.96 -12.30 8.44
C THR A 371 25.90 -11.40 9.67
N ARG A 372 27.06 -11.10 10.26
CA ARG A 372 27.16 -10.19 11.40
C ARG A 372 26.56 -8.81 11.07
N GLU A 373 26.71 -8.38 9.82
CA GLU A 373 26.16 -7.13 9.30
C GLU A 373 24.64 -7.16 9.23
N GLN A 374 24.03 -8.27 8.76
CA GLN A 374 22.58 -8.43 8.79
C GLN A 374 22.02 -8.38 10.21
N LEU A 375 22.68 -9.04 11.16
CA LEU A 375 22.25 -9.03 12.56
C LEU A 375 22.24 -7.61 13.16
N LYS A 376 23.25 -6.79 12.84
CA LYS A 376 23.27 -5.38 13.29
C LYS A 376 22.07 -4.60 12.78
N VAL A 377 21.69 -4.80 11.52
CA VAL A 377 20.52 -4.15 10.92
C VAL A 377 19.26 -4.59 11.65
N VAL A 378 19.09 -5.89 11.92
CA VAL A 378 17.91 -6.43 12.62
C VAL A 378 17.81 -5.92 14.05
N CYS A 379 18.91 -5.91 14.79
CA CYS A 379 18.94 -5.37 16.15
C CYS A 379 18.56 -3.89 16.16
N LEU A 380 19.12 -3.09 15.25
CA LEU A 380 18.79 -1.67 15.15
C LEU A 380 17.32 -1.44 14.74
N LEU A 381 16.76 -2.25 13.85
CA LEU A 381 15.34 -2.19 13.50
C LEU A 381 14.46 -2.50 14.72
N LYS A 382 14.82 -3.49 15.53
CA LYS A 382 14.13 -3.80 16.78
C LYS A 382 14.21 -2.63 17.77
N GLU A 383 15.36 -1.99 17.89
CA GLU A 383 15.55 -0.79 18.72
C GLU A 383 14.71 0.39 18.22
N ILE A 384 14.64 0.63 16.91
CA ILE A 384 13.79 1.67 16.32
C ILE A 384 12.32 1.42 16.65
N LEU A 385 11.82 0.19 16.47
CA LEU A 385 10.42 -0.13 16.74
C LEU A 385 10.10 -0.01 18.24
N SER A 386 11.01 -0.45 19.10
CA SER A 386 10.88 -0.31 20.56
C SER A 386 10.91 1.16 21.00
N LEU A 387 11.74 2.01 20.37
CA LEU A 387 11.79 3.44 20.65
C LEU A 387 10.47 4.14 20.30
N LEU A 388 9.76 3.65 19.28
CA LEU A 388 8.48 4.20 18.85
C LEU A 388 7.29 3.61 19.60
N ASP A 389 7.52 2.65 20.50
CA ASP A 389 6.51 1.82 21.15
C ASP A 389 5.49 1.17 20.19
N ILE A 390 5.94 0.89 18.97
CA ILE A 390 5.11 0.24 17.94
C ILE A 390 5.32 -1.26 18.03
N SER A 391 4.35 -1.99 18.58
CA SER A 391 4.32 -3.45 18.55
C SER A 391 2.96 -3.98 18.07
N PRO A 392 2.87 -5.23 17.60
CA PRO A 392 1.58 -5.85 17.26
C PRO A 392 0.63 -5.90 18.47
N HIS A 393 1.17 -5.97 19.69
CA HIS A 393 0.37 -5.96 20.91
C HIS A 393 -0.21 -4.58 21.18
N ASN A 394 0.64 -3.56 21.27
CA ASN A 394 0.20 -2.20 21.58
C ASN A 394 -0.78 -1.70 20.52
N LEU A 395 -0.53 -1.94 19.24
CA LEU A 395 -1.41 -1.45 18.18
C LEU A 395 -2.81 -2.10 18.23
N PHE A 396 -2.89 -3.41 18.48
CA PHE A 396 -4.18 -4.10 18.61
C PHE A 396 -4.92 -3.67 19.87
N LEU A 397 -4.23 -3.61 21.02
CA LEU A 397 -4.82 -3.18 22.29
C LEU A 397 -5.30 -1.73 22.25
N TYR A 398 -4.49 -0.85 21.66
CA TYR A 398 -4.83 0.56 21.48
C TYR A 398 -6.01 0.75 20.53
N PHE A 399 -6.09 -0.06 19.46
CA PHE A 399 -7.28 -0.12 18.61
C PHE A 399 -8.54 -0.51 19.39
N LEU A 400 -8.46 -1.51 20.26
CA LEU A 400 -9.59 -1.90 21.12
C LEU A 400 -9.97 -0.77 22.08
N TYR A 401 -9.00 -0.17 22.75
CA TYR A 401 -9.22 0.96 23.64
C TYR A 401 -9.93 2.12 22.94
N LYS A 402 -9.42 2.58 21.80
CA LYS A 402 -10.02 3.68 21.03
C LYS A 402 -11.37 3.37 20.41
N THR A 403 -11.72 2.09 20.32
CA THR A 403 -13.05 1.64 19.87
C THR A 403 -13.98 1.31 21.04
N GLY A 404 -13.61 1.67 22.27
CA GLY A 404 -14.44 1.53 23.46
C GLY A 404 -14.49 0.12 24.01
N MET A 405 -13.48 -0.71 23.72
CA MET A 405 -13.39 -2.11 24.16
C MET A 405 -14.60 -2.95 23.72
N ASP A 406 -15.25 -2.59 22.61
CA ASP A 406 -16.47 -3.24 22.14
C ASP A 406 -16.17 -4.48 21.28
N HIS A 407 -16.46 -5.66 21.83
CA HIS A 407 -16.38 -6.92 21.10
C HIS A 407 -17.28 -6.96 19.84
N GLY A 408 -18.35 -6.15 19.78
CA GLY A 408 -19.23 -6.04 18.62
C GLY A 408 -18.49 -5.56 17.37
N ILE A 409 -17.57 -4.60 17.53
CA ILE A 409 -16.72 -4.10 16.44
C ILE A 409 -15.82 -5.22 15.88
N LEU A 410 -15.26 -6.06 16.76
CA LEU A 410 -14.49 -7.23 16.33
C LEU A 410 -15.34 -8.25 15.56
N VAL A 411 -16.59 -8.46 15.98
CA VAL A 411 -17.53 -9.34 15.28
C VAL A 411 -17.83 -8.80 13.88
N ASP A 412 -18.10 -7.51 13.75
CA ASP A 412 -18.37 -6.86 12.47
C ASP A 412 -17.17 -6.99 11.51
N LEU A 413 -15.96 -6.74 12.00
CA LEU A 413 -14.72 -6.92 11.23
C LEU A 413 -14.50 -8.38 10.82
N LEU A 414 -14.83 -9.35 11.69
CA LEU A 414 -14.70 -10.78 11.37
C LEU A 414 -15.69 -11.28 10.32
N ILE A 415 -16.84 -10.63 10.19
CA ILE A 415 -17.89 -10.97 9.22
C ILE A 415 -17.69 -10.21 7.90
N SER A 416 -17.01 -9.06 7.95
CA SER A 416 -16.75 -8.24 6.77
C SER A 416 -15.87 -8.96 5.73
N ASN A 417 -16.33 -8.97 4.49
CA ASN A 417 -15.52 -9.41 3.33
C ASN A 417 -14.72 -8.25 2.72
N GLU A 418 -14.83 -7.05 3.28
CA GLU A 418 -14.15 -5.84 2.80
C GLU A 418 -12.80 -5.64 3.49
N THR A 419 -12.53 -6.38 4.57
CA THR A 419 -11.26 -6.30 5.32
C THR A 419 -10.60 -7.67 5.41
N ASP A 420 -9.27 -7.68 5.52
CA ASP A 420 -8.50 -8.89 5.79
C ASP A 420 -8.44 -9.23 7.29
N PHE A 421 -9.40 -8.76 8.11
CA PHE A 421 -9.33 -8.86 9.56
C PHE A 421 -9.25 -10.29 10.07
N LEU A 422 -10.04 -11.22 9.51
CA LEU A 422 -9.97 -12.63 9.90
C LEU A 422 -8.56 -13.22 9.68
N SER A 423 -7.93 -12.89 8.55
CA SER A 423 -6.57 -13.32 8.23
C SER A 423 -5.58 -12.74 9.23
N PHE A 424 -5.67 -11.44 9.49
CA PHE A 424 -4.89 -10.75 10.52
C PHE A 424 -5.07 -11.42 11.89
N PHE A 425 -6.29 -11.53 12.38
CA PHE A 425 -6.58 -11.93 13.75
C PHE A 425 -6.13 -13.37 14.03
N VAL A 426 -6.31 -14.28 13.07
CA VAL A 426 -5.78 -15.65 13.19
C VAL A 426 -4.25 -15.67 13.26
N ARG A 427 -3.57 -14.84 12.47
CA ARG A 427 -2.10 -14.74 12.48
C ARG A 427 -1.60 -14.08 13.78
N TYR A 428 -2.31 -13.08 14.27
CA TYR A 428 -2.01 -12.39 15.51
C TYR A 428 -2.22 -13.28 16.74
N LEU A 429 -3.31 -14.05 16.82
CA LEU A 429 -3.51 -15.03 17.90
C LEU A 429 -2.44 -16.14 17.88
N LYS A 430 -1.96 -16.55 16.70
CA LYS A 430 -0.78 -17.42 16.61
C LYS A 430 0.45 -16.74 17.18
N TYR A 431 0.65 -15.46 16.88
CA TYR A 431 1.76 -14.67 17.39
C TYR A 431 1.74 -14.60 18.92
N ILE A 432 0.60 -14.21 19.53
CA ILE A 432 0.41 -14.22 21.00
C ILE A 432 0.74 -15.60 21.58
N ALA A 433 0.27 -16.68 20.96
CA ALA A 433 0.48 -18.02 21.49
C ALA A 433 1.96 -18.44 21.59
N HIS A 434 2.85 -17.81 20.81
CA HIS A 434 4.30 -18.05 20.93
C HIS A 434 4.94 -17.26 22.07
N GLN A 435 4.36 -16.11 22.45
CA GLN A 435 4.91 -15.19 23.45
C GLN A 435 3.80 -14.58 24.34
N PRO A 436 3.05 -15.42 25.09
CA PRO A 436 1.87 -14.95 25.81
C PRO A 436 2.22 -13.98 26.96
N ASP A 437 3.41 -14.11 27.56
CA ASP A 437 3.92 -13.19 28.59
C ASP A 437 4.10 -11.76 28.07
N GLU A 438 4.52 -11.59 26.81
CA GLU A 438 4.69 -10.25 26.20
C GLU A 438 3.34 -9.57 25.98
N PHE A 439 2.33 -10.34 25.56
CA PHE A 439 0.96 -9.85 25.43
C PHE A 439 0.38 -9.39 26.78
N VAL A 440 0.57 -10.18 27.84
CA VAL A 440 0.10 -9.81 29.19
C VAL A 440 0.76 -8.53 29.68
N LYS A 441 2.08 -8.39 29.50
CA LYS A 441 2.79 -7.14 29.83
C LYS A 441 2.24 -5.95 29.07
N ALA A 442 1.95 -6.10 27.78
CA ALA A 442 1.36 -5.04 26.99
C ALA A 442 -0.04 -4.66 27.48
N CYS A 443 -0.87 -5.64 27.88
CA CYS A 443 -2.19 -5.36 28.47
C CYS A 443 -2.05 -4.53 29.76
N ILE A 444 -1.13 -4.91 30.64
CA ILE A 444 -0.90 -4.21 31.91
C ILE A 444 -0.40 -2.79 31.64
N ASN A 445 0.66 -2.63 30.85
CA ASN A 445 1.29 -1.33 30.64
C ASN A 445 0.37 -0.35 29.89
N LEU A 446 -0.33 -0.79 28.85
CA LEU A 446 -1.12 0.12 28.03
C LEU A 446 -2.45 0.50 28.69
N LEU A 447 -3.12 -0.47 29.30
CA LEU A 447 -4.50 -0.28 29.75
C LEU A 447 -4.59 0.12 31.22
N ASN A 448 -3.61 -0.21 32.07
CA ASN A 448 -3.68 0.18 33.47
C ASN A 448 -3.14 1.60 33.70
N ASP A 449 -2.16 2.05 32.92
CA ASP A 449 -1.56 3.38 33.07
C ASP A 449 -2.54 4.50 32.63
N GLU A 450 -3.41 4.26 31.64
CA GLU A 450 -4.39 5.26 31.17
C GLU A 450 -5.58 5.46 32.13
N HIS A 451 -5.91 4.47 32.96
CA HIS A 451 -6.97 4.60 33.97
C HIS A 451 -6.54 5.41 35.21
N GLU A 452 -5.24 5.50 35.51
CA GLU A 452 -4.75 6.32 36.62
C GLU A 452 -4.85 7.83 36.34
N GLU A 453 -4.80 8.27 35.07
CA GLU A 453 -4.85 9.69 34.69
C GLU A 453 -6.28 10.27 34.60
N GLU A 454 -7.29 9.44 34.31
CA GLU A 454 -8.70 9.88 34.20
C GLU A 454 -9.39 10.06 35.57
N GLU A 455 -8.89 9.42 36.63
CA GLU A 455 -9.47 9.47 37.98
C GLU A 455 -9.06 10.70 38.81
N GLU A 456 -8.07 11.49 38.40
CA GLU A 456 -7.61 12.65 39.20
C GLU A 456 -8.62 13.82 39.22
N ASP A 457 -9.61 13.87 38.31
CA ASP A 457 -10.57 14.99 38.20
C ASP A 457 -12.04 14.65 38.56
N GLU A 458 -12.41 13.38 38.75
CA GLU A 458 -13.78 12.97 39.15
C GLU A 458 -13.82 12.32 40.53
N SER A 459 -13.74 13.15 41.57
CA SER A 459 -14.08 12.72 42.92
C SER A 459 -15.58 12.40 43.06
N GLU A 460 -15.86 11.29 43.73
CA GLU A 460 -17.04 11.05 44.59
C GLU A 460 -18.23 10.28 43.99
N TYR A 461 -18.02 9.15 43.29
CA TYR A 461 -19.03 8.08 43.20
C TYR A 461 -18.41 6.66 43.17
N GLU A 462 -18.74 5.89 44.22
CA GLU A 462 -18.86 4.42 44.36
C GLU A 462 -17.81 3.45 43.75
N ASP A 463 -16.96 2.88 44.64
CA ASP A 463 -16.64 1.43 44.88
C ASP A 463 -16.47 0.41 43.73
N ASP A 464 -16.44 0.78 42.45
CA ASP A 464 -15.99 -0.11 41.39
C ASP A 464 -14.46 -0.04 41.30
N ASP A 465 -13.76 -1.06 41.83
CA ASP A 465 -12.32 -1.24 41.64
C ASP A 465 -12.00 -1.06 40.13
N PRO A 466 -11.01 -0.23 39.75
CA PRO A 466 -10.71 0.00 38.34
C PRO A 466 -10.48 -1.35 37.65
N GLU A 467 -11.32 -1.64 36.65
CA GLU A 467 -11.24 -2.90 35.92
C GLU A 467 -9.83 -3.02 35.34
N ASN A 468 -9.09 -4.01 35.83
CA ASN A 468 -7.74 -4.31 35.34
C ASN A 468 -7.84 -4.57 33.83
N GLY A 469 -6.96 -3.98 33.02
CA GLY A 469 -6.97 -4.16 31.57
C GLY A 469 -6.95 -5.64 31.12
N LEU A 470 -6.36 -6.53 31.93
CA LEU A 470 -6.44 -7.97 31.70
C LEU A 470 -7.86 -8.54 31.84
N GLU A 471 -8.67 -8.04 32.78
CA GLU A 471 -10.06 -8.42 32.98
C GLU A 471 -10.93 -7.93 31.81
N MET A 472 -10.72 -6.69 31.35
CA MET A 472 -11.38 -6.16 30.16
C MET A 472 -11.11 -7.03 28.93
N ILE A 473 -9.84 -7.35 28.66
CA ILE A 473 -9.47 -8.20 27.51
C ILE A 473 -10.04 -9.62 27.66
N SER A 474 -10.02 -10.20 28.86
CA SER A 474 -10.64 -11.52 29.10
C SER A 474 -12.15 -11.47 28.81
N SER A 475 -12.84 -10.43 29.27
CA SER A 475 -14.26 -10.20 29.01
C SER A 475 -14.56 -10.10 27.50
N ILE A 476 -13.79 -9.31 26.74
CA ILE A 476 -13.92 -9.20 25.28
C ILE A 476 -13.79 -10.58 24.62
N PHE A 477 -12.77 -11.36 24.99
CA PHE A 477 -12.54 -12.66 24.38
C PHE A 477 -13.62 -13.69 24.74
N HIS A 478 -14.12 -13.70 25.98
CA HIS A 478 -15.26 -14.55 26.37
C HIS A 478 -16.52 -14.18 25.60
N ASN A 479 -16.82 -12.89 25.45
CA ASN A 479 -17.95 -12.40 24.67
C ASN A 479 -17.81 -12.77 23.18
N LEU A 480 -16.61 -12.64 22.62
CA LEU A 480 -16.33 -13.05 21.25
C LEU A 480 -16.53 -14.56 21.05
N ILE A 481 -16.06 -15.39 21.98
CA ILE A 481 -16.29 -16.85 21.94
C ILE A 481 -17.79 -17.17 21.99
N SER A 482 -18.56 -16.48 22.83
CA SER A 482 -20.01 -16.64 22.94
C SER A 482 -20.70 -16.39 21.60
N VAL A 483 -20.37 -15.28 20.92
CA VAL A 483 -20.92 -14.93 19.60
C VAL A 483 -20.49 -15.95 18.54
N LEU A 484 -19.20 -16.32 18.49
CA LEU A 484 -18.67 -17.28 17.53
C LEU A 484 -19.27 -18.70 17.69
N THR A 485 -19.74 -19.06 18.89
CA THR A 485 -20.36 -20.36 19.16
C THR A 485 -21.85 -20.38 18.79
N SER A 486 -22.45 -19.22 18.51
CA SER A 486 -23.85 -19.13 18.11
C SER A 486 -24.11 -19.75 16.73
N GLU A 487 -25.30 -20.31 16.52
CA GLU A 487 -25.67 -21.01 15.26
C GLU A 487 -25.75 -20.07 14.03
N GLY A 488 -25.57 -18.74 14.20
CA GLY A 488 -25.75 -17.73 13.16
C GLY A 488 -24.46 -17.21 12.51
N PHE A 489 -23.28 -17.67 12.93
CA PHE A 489 -22.01 -17.15 12.41
C PHE A 489 -21.76 -17.63 10.96
N PRO A 490 -21.32 -16.76 10.02
CA PRO A 490 -21.39 -17.03 8.57
C PRO A 490 -20.43 -18.09 8.04
N TYR A 491 -19.45 -18.53 8.84
CA TYR A 491 -18.50 -19.59 8.49
C TYR A 491 -18.13 -20.41 9.73
N ASN A 492 -17.44 -21.55 9.56
CA ASN A 492 -17.02 -22.41 10.66
C ASN A 492 -15.91 -21.73 11.50
N PRO A 493 -16.18 -21.27 12.74
CA PRO A 493 -15.22 -20.54 13.54
C PRO A 493 -14.41 -21.44 14.49
N THR A 494 -14.56 -22.77 14.42
CA THR A 494 -13.97 -23.71 15.40
C THR A 494 -12.47 -23.49 15.61
N ALA A 495 -11.71 -23.33 14.52
CA ALA A 495 -10.27 -23.11 14.59
C ALA A 495 -9.89 -21.75 15.22
N LEU A 496 -10.73 -20.73 15.02
CA LEU A 496 -10.56 -19.40 15.62
C LEU A 496 -10.88 -19.46 17.12
N ILE A 497 -12.01 -20.07 17.49
CA ILE A 497 -12.44 -20.27 18.89
C ILE A 497 -11.33 -20.96 19.70
N HIS A 498 -10.74 -22.04 19.18
CA HIS A 498 -9.64 -22.73 19.88
C HIS A 498 -8.43 -21.83 20.16
N ARG A 499 -8.13 -20.86 19.28
CA ARG A 499 -7.03 -19.93 19.47
C ARG A 499 -7.35 -18.86 20.50
N ILE A 500 -8.55 -18.30 20.45
CA ILE A 500 -9.02 -17.33 21.43
C ILE A 500 -9.04 -18.00 22.82
N LEU A 501 -9.58 -19.21 22.94
CA LEU A 501 -9.59 -19.98 24.19
C LEU A 501 -8.19 -20.22 24.75
N TYR A 502 -7.20 -20.51 23.90
CA TYR A 502 -5.82 -20.68 24.36
C TYR A 502 -5.30 -19.42 25.06
N VAL A 503 -5.50 -18.26 24.45
CA VAL A 503 -5.07 -16.97 25.01
C VAL A 503 -5.88 -16.61 26.26
N THR A 504 -7.20 -16.78 26.20
CA THR A 504 -8.13 -16.47 27.30
C THR A 504 -7.80 -17.30 28.55
N ASN A 505 -7.62 -18.61 28.41
CA ASN A 505 -7.24 -19.47 29.54
C ASN A 505 -5.90 -19.05 30.16
N TYR A 506 -4.96 -18.56 29.35
CA TYR A 506 -3.68 -18.09 29.86
C TYR A 506 -3.84 -16.83 30.72
N ILE A 507 -4.64 -15.86 30.26
CA ILE A 507 -4.98 -14.64 31.02
C ILE A 507 -5.72 -15.00 32.31
N ASP A 508 -6.75 -15.84 32.22
CA ASP A 508 -7.56 -16.25 33.37
C ASP A 508 -6.72 -16.93 34.46
N ASN A 509 -5.72 -17.73 34.07
CA ASN A 509 -4.80 -18.35 35.04
C ASN A 509 -3.98 -17.30 35.80
N ILE A 510 -3.58 -16.20 35.16
CA ILE A 510 -2.83 -15.12 35.79
C ILE A 510 -3.73 -14.32 36.74
N LEU A 511 -4.95 -13.97 36.31
CA LEU A 511 -5.93 -13.28 37.16
C LEU A 511 -6.28 -14.11 38.41
N ASN A 512 -6.48 -15.42 38.25
CA ASN A 512 -6.73 -16.33 39.36
C ASN A 512 -5.52 -16.48 40.31
N ALA A 513 -4.29 -16.42 39.78
CA ALA A 513 -3.10 -16.45 40.61
C ALA A 513 -3.01 -15.18 41.48
N SER A 514 -3.23 -14.00 40.89
CA SER A 514 -3.18 -12.70 41.58
C SER A 514 -4.20 -12.58 42.72
N THR A 515 -5.43 -13.06 42.50
CA THR A 515 -6.50 -13.05 43.53
C THR A 515 -6.25 -14.04 44.68
N SER A 516 -5.49 -15.11 44.44
CA SER A 516 -5.11 -16.08 45.48
C SER A 516 -3.95 -15.63 46.38
N THR A 517 -3.11 -14.69 45.92
CA THR A 517 -2.04 -14.07 46.72
C THR A 517 -2.50 -12.93 47.64
N ASN A 518 -3.67 -12.35 47.39
CA ASN A 518 -4.27 -11.28 48.20
C ASN A 518 -5.25 -11.79 49.29
N LYS A 519 -5.39 -13.12 49.45
CA LYS A 519 -6.12 -13.78 50.55
C LYS A 519 -5.14 -14.46 51.50
#